data_AF-A0A3S1IIS5-F1
#
_entry.id   AF-A0A3S1IIS5-F1
#
_cell.length_a   1.000
_cell.length_b   1.000
_cell.length_c   1.000
_cell.angle_alpha   90.00
_cell.angle_beta   90.00
_cell.angle_gamma   90.00
#
_symmetry.space_group_name_H-M   'P 1'
#
loop_
_entity.id
_entity.type
_entity.pdbx_description
1 polymer ?
#
loop_
_entity_poly.entity_id
_entity_poly.type
_entity_poly.pdbx_seq_one_letter_code
_entity_poly.pdbx_strand_id
1 'polypeptide(L)'
;MYVEREASVGEPTSQERRDAEQNDKRILGNVVQCDGARATISAYANDADGAVTGLWTVGKMISINLGSTRTVGLVYAIGKSDRAWSNEGQNAIEVSIELIGEVRDGAEPGAKPVFDRGITTYPHIGAV
;
A
#
# COMPACT_ATOMS: atom_id res chain seq x y z
N MET A 1 9.26 -39.94 -12.84
CA MET A 1 7.83 -39.58 -12.96
C MET A 1 7.71 -38.18 -12.36
N TYR A 2 7.69 -37.15 -13.21
CA TYR A 2 7.51 -35.77 -12.77
C TYR A 2 6.02 -35.54 -12.53
N VAL A 3 5.65 -35.11 -11.33
CA VAL A 3 4.27 -34.72 -11.01
C VAL A 3 4.17 -33.23 -11.31
N GLU A 4 3.38 -32.87 -12.32
CA GLU A 4 3.05 -31.48 -12.62
C GLU A 4 2.38 -30.87 -11.39
N ARG A 5 3.01 -29.81 -10.85
CA ARG A 5 2.45 -29.02 -9.78
C ARG A 5 1.40 -28.13 -10.43
N GLU A 6 0.12 -28.50 -10.25
CA GLU A 6 -1.00 -27.64 -10.61
C GLU A 6 -0.71 -26.21 -10.11
N ALA A 7 -0.67 -25.28 -11.06
CA ALA A 7 -0.56 -23.87 -10.75
C ALA A 7 -1.73 -23.54 -9.82
N SER A 8 -1.44 -23.08 -8.61
CA SER A 8 -2.46 -22.56 -7.70
C SER A 8 -3.12 -21.38 -8.41
N VAL A 9 -4.24 -21.64 -9.09
CA VAL A 9 -5.11 -20.61 -9.63
C VAL A 9 -5.65 -19.89 -8.41
N GLY A 10 -5.00 -18.79 -8.04
CA GLY A 10 -5.45 -17.93 -6.97
C GLY A 10 -6.93 -17.64 -7.18
N GLU A 11 -7.72 -17.72 -6.10
CA GLU A 11 -9.17 -17.52 -6.15
C GLU A 11 -9.51 -16.30 -7.02
N PRO A 12 -10.47 -16.41 -7.95
CA PRO A 12 -10.95 -15.29 -8.72
C PRO A 12 -11.83 -14.43 -7.80
N THR A 13 -11.24 -13.77 -6.81
CA THR A 13 -11.94 -12.70 -6.12
C THR A 13 -12.24 -11.65 -7.17
N SER A 14 -13.53 -11.36 -7.39
CA SER A 14 -13.98 -10.38 -8.38
C SER A 14 -13.09 -9.13 -8.31
N GLN A 15 -12.35 -8.88 -9.39
CA GLN A 15 -11.46 -7.72 -9.53
C GLN A 15 -12.23 -6.43 -9.81
N GLU A 16 -13.57 -6.48 -9.74
CA GLU A 16 -14.55 -5.40 -9.83
C GLU A 16 -14.39 -4.32 -8.73
N ARG A 17 -13.36 -4.44 -7.89
CA ARG A 17 -13.15 -3.54 -6.76
C ARG A 17 -12.46 -2.22 -7.10
N ARG A 18 -12.09 -1.90 -8.34
CA ARG A 18 -11.33 -0.66 -8.64
C ARG A 18 -11.64 -0.10 -10.03
N ASP A 19 -12.80 0.51 -10.15
CA ASP A 19 -13.08 1.48 -11.21
C ASP A 19 -12.16 2.71 -11.03
N ALA A 20 -11.74 3.35 -12.11
CA ALA A 20 -10.87 4.54 -12.04
C ALA A 20 -11.58 5.75 -11.37
N GLU A 21 -12.91 5.69 -11.26
CA GLU A 21 -13.76 6.69 -10.60
C GLU A 21 -14.00 6.41 -9.10
N GLN A 22 -13.39 5.37 -8.50
CA GLN A 22 -13.57 5.08 -7.08
C GLN A 22 -12.91 6.15 -6.19
N ASN A 23 -13.78 6.91 -5.53
CA ASN A 23 -13.56 8.01 -4.58
C ASN A 23 -12.22 8.02 -3.81
N ASP A 24 -11.54 9.18 -3.79
CA ASP A 24 -10.29 9.57 -3.08
C ASP A 24 -10.24 9.26 -1.56
N LYS A 25 -11.31 8.73 -0.97
CA LYS A 25 -11.44 8.36 0.46
C LYS A 25 -10.47 7.29 0.96
N ARG A 26 -9.50 6.84 0.15
CA ARG A 26 -8.53 5.80 0.52
C ARG A 26 -7.08 6.25 0.52
N ILE A 27 -6.79 7.54 0.32
CA ILE A 27 -5.44 8.07 0.54
C ILE A 27 -5.18 8.03 2.05
N LEU A 28 -4.30 7.12 2.48
CA LEU A 28 -4.02 6.89 3.90
C LEU A 28 -2.83 7.73 4.41
N GLY A 29 -2.02 8.27 3.51
CA GLY A 29 -0.82 9.05 3.83
C GLY A 29 0.07 9.31 2.62
N ASN A 30 1.23 9.91 2.86
CA ASN A 30 2.22 10.22 1.83
C ASN A 30 3.59 9.65 2.20
N VAL A 31 4.34 9.17 1.20
CA VAL A 31 5.72 8.74 1.37
C VAL A 31 6.59 9.94 1.77
N VAL A 32 7.32 9.84 2.88
CA VAL A 32 8.23 10.87 3.39
C VAL A 32 9.69 10.41 3.43
N GLN A 33 9.95 9.13 3.19
CA GLN A 33 11.30 8.57 3.05
C GLN A 33 11.22 7.29 2.20
N CYS A 34 12.24 7.03 1.38
CA CYS A 34 12.43 5.78 0.65
C CYS A 34 13.94 5.52 0.51
N ASP A 35 14.40 4.31 0.86
CA ASP A 35 15.82 3.91 0.78
C ASP A 35 16.09 2.79 -0.24
N GLY A 36 15.08 2.44 -1.04
CA GLY A 36 15.16 1.38 -2.06
C GLY A 36 14.77 -0.01 -1.55
N ALA A 37 14.79 -0.28 -0.25
CA ALA A 37 14.22 -1.51 0.33
C ALA A 37 12.98 -1.23 1.18
N ARG A 38 12.93 -0.03 1.77
CA ARG A 38 11.91 0.40 2.71
C ARG A 38 11.47 1.82 2.40
N ALA A 39 10.28 2.15 2.88
CA ALA A 39 9.77 3.50 2.86
C ALA A 39 9.07 3.82 4.17
N THR A 40 8.96 5.12 4.47
CA THR A 40 8.19 5.64 5.60
C THR A 40 7.06 6.50 5.06
N ILE A 41 5.85 6.27 5.54
CA ILE A 41 4.64 7.01 5.19
C ILE A 41 4.23 7.87 6.38
N SER A 42 4.01 9.16 6.13
CA SER A 42 3.34 10.06 7.08
C SER A 42 1.84 9.94 6.92
N ALA A 43 1.15 9.67 8.02
CA ALA A 43 -0.28 9.41 8.04
C ALA A 43 -0.91 9.87 9.37
N TYR A 44 -2.22 9.68 9.50
CA TYR A 44 -2.95 9.87 10.76
C TYR A 44 -3.58 8.56 11.22
N ALA A 45 -3.59 8.32 12.53
CA ALA A 45 -4.24 7.15 13.14
C ALA A 45 -5.78 7.29 13.25
N ASN A 46 -6.28 8.51 13.09
CA ASN A 46 -7.69 8.87 13.17
C ASN A 46 -8.15 9.45 11.83
N ASP A 47 -9.44 9.35 11.54
CA ASP A 47 -10.04 10.09 10.43
C ASP A 47 -10.21 11.59 10.75
N ALA A 48 -10.82 12.33 9.83
CA ALA A 48 -11.08 13.76 9.98
C ALA A 48 -12.03 14.07 11.16
N ASP A 49 -12.88 13.12 11.55
CA ASP A 49 -13.82 13.23 12.67
C ASP A 49 -13.21 12.74 13.99
N GLY A 50 -11.93 12.35 13.98
CA GLY A 50 -11.19 11.92 15.17
C GLY A 50 -11.43 10.46 15.56
N ALA A 51 -12.20 9.69 14.80
CA ALA A 51 -12.41 8.27 15.09
C ALA A 51 -11.16 7.46 14.74
N VAL A 52 -10.72 6.58 15.65
CA VAL A 52 -9.64 5.63 15.37
C VAL A 52 -10.19 4.59 14.40
N THR A 53 -9.66 4.57 13.18
CA THR A 53 -10.24 3.79 12.08
C THR A 53 -9.68 2.38 11.95
N GLY A 54 -8.60 2.05 12.68
CA GLY A 54 -7.89 0.78 12.52
C GLY A 54 -7.32 0.56 11.11
N LEU A 55 -7.20 1.62 10.30
CA LEU A 55 -6.73 1.53 8.92
C LEU A 55 -5.29 1.07 8.83
N TRP A 56 -4.48 1.42 9.84
CA TRP A 56 -3.07 1.05 9.94
C TRP A 56 -2.88 -0.10 10.94
N THR A 57 -2.25 -1.17 10.48
CA THR A 57 -1.89 -2.33 11.31
C THR A 57 -0.63 -2.98 10.75
N VAL A 58 0.26 -3.44 11.63
CA VAL A 58 1.42 -4.25 11.23
C VAL A 58 0.93 -5.52 10.53
N GLY A 59 1.62 -5.91 9.46
CA GLY A 59 1.24 -7.05 8.61
C GLY A 59 0.25 -6.70 7.49
N LYS A 60 -0.25 -5.46 7.43
CA LYS A 60 -1.13 -5.02 6.35
C LYS A 60 -0.33 -4.77 5.07
N MET A 61 -0.84 -5.30 3.95
CA MET A 61 -0.36 -4.97 2.62
C MET A 61 -0.92 -3.63 2.17
N ILE A 62 -0.08 -2.79 1.58
CA ILE A 62 -0.45 -1.50 1.02
C ILE A 62 0.07 -1.38 -0.41
N SER A 63 -0.55 -0.48 -1.18
CA SER A 63 -0.11 -0.13 -2.52
C SER A 63 0.17 1.36 -2.58
N ILE A 64 1.32 1.74 -3.13
CA ILE A 64 1.68 3.12 -3.45
C ILE A 64 1.51 3.30 -4.96
N ASN A 65 0.69 4.24 -5.37
CA ASN A 65 0.42 4.56 -6.76
C ASN A 65 1.48 5.50 -7.32
N LEU A 66 2.11 5.10 -8.42
CA LEU A 66 3.13 5.87 -9.14
C LEU A 66 2.66 6.24 -10.57
N GLY A 67 1.34 6.20 -10.80
CA GLY A 67 0.70 6.48 -12.08
C GLY A 67 0.52 5.21 -12.91
N SER A 68 1.57 4.76 -13.58
CA SER A 68 1.54 3.59 -14.48
C SER A 68 1.86 2.27 -13.79
N THR A 69 2.41 2.33 -12.58
CA THR A 69 2.76 1.17 -11.76
C THR A 69 2.37 1.43 -10.32
N ARG A 70 2.24 0.35 -9.55
CA ARG A 70 1.94 0.42 -8.12
C ARG A 70 2.98 -0.37 -7.36
N THR A 71 3.74 0.29 -6.49
CA THR A 71 4.63 -0.43 -5.58
C THR A 71 3.79 -1.08 -4.48
N VAL A 72 4.12 -2.32 -4.15
CA VAL A 72 3.47 -3.09 -3.09
C VAL A 72 4.38 -3.13 -1.88
N GLY A 73 3.84 -2.78 -0.72
CA GLY A 73 4.56 -2.77 0.55
C GLY A 73 3.86 -3.56 1.65
N LEU A 74 4.64 -4.05 2.60
CA LEU A 74 4.17 -4.68 3.84
C LEU A 74 4.49 -3.75 5.02
N VAL A 75 3.48 -3.38 5.80
CA VAL A 75 3.68 -2.60 7.03
C VAL A 75 4.39 -3.48 8.07
N TYR A 76 5.57 -3.06 8.53
CA TYR A 76 6.31 -3.78 9.58
C TYR A 76 6.41 -2.99 10.89
N ALA A 77 6.22 -1.66 10.87
CA ALA A 77 6.18 -0.84 12.08
C ALA A 77 5.25 0.36 11.91
N ILE A 78 4.61 0.76 13.00
CA ILE A 78 3.81 1.98 13.09
C ILE A 78 4.21 2.67 14.40
N GLY A 79 4.48 3.96 14.35
CA GLY A 79 4.87 4.73 15.51
C GLY A 79 4.35 6.15 15.46
N LYS A 80 4.19 6.75 16.64
CA LYS A 80 4.06 8.20 16.79
C LYS A 80 5.34 8.73 17.42
N SER A 81 5.93 9.75 16.81
CA SER A 81 7.27 10.24 17.15
C SER A 81 7.39 10.69 18.62
N ASP A 82 6.37 11.40 19.14
CA ASP A 82 6.32 11.84 20.54
C ASP A 82 5.72 10.81 21.52
N ARG A 83 5.19 9.68 21.02
CA ARG A 83 4.47 8.63 21.77
C ARG A 83 3.30 9.14 22.63
N ALA A 84 2.82 10.37 22.40
CA ALA A 84 1.71 10.96 23.11
C ALA A 84 0.40 10.72 22.36
N TRP A 85 -0.63 10.25 23.06
CA TRP A 85 -1.95 10.10 22.47
C TRP A 85 -2.80 11.35 22.71
N SER A 86 -3.42 11.88 21.66
CA SER A 86 -4.40 12.96 21.74
C SER A 86 -5.81 12.43 21.51
N ASN A 87 -6.73 12.77 22.41
CA ASN A 87 -8.17 12.52 22.23
C ASN A 87 -8.89 13.70 21.58
N GLU A 88 -8.25 14.86 21.52
CA GLU A 88 -8.86 16.12 21.07
C GLU A 88 -8.28 16.60 19.72
N GLY A 89 -7.38 15.84 19.12
CA GLY A 89 -6.73 16.18 17.86
C GLY A 89 -6.23 14.95 17.10
N GLN A 90 -5.77 15.16 15.87
CA GLN A 90 -5.26 14.07 15.04
C GLN A 90 -3.94 13.52 15.57
N ASN A 91 -3.82 12.20 15.58
CA ASN A 91 -2.59 11.52 15.95
C ASN A 91 -1.78 11.24 14.68
N ALA A 92 -0.82 12.13 14.37
CA ALA A 92 0.15 11.90 13.30
C ALA A 92 1.01 10.67 13.62
N ILE A 93 1.21 9.81 12.63
CA ILE A 93 1.99 8.58 12.75
C ILE A 93 2.94 8.43 11.56
N GLU A 94 4.02 7.71 11.81
CA GLU A 94 4.95 7.23 10.82
C GLU A 94 4.72 5.73 10.65
N VAL A 95 4.51 5.31 9.40
CA VAL A 95 4.29 3.91 9.03
C VAL A 95 5.47 3.45 8.20
N SER A 96 6.24 2.52 8.76
CA SER A 96 7.37 1.92 8.05
C SER A 96 6.92 0.68 7.29
N ILE A 97 7.28 0.64 6.01
CA ILE A 97 6.96 -0.45 5.10
C ILE A 97 8.22 -1.06 4.50
N GLU A 98 8.16 -2.36 4.26
CA GLU A 98 9.11 -3.07 3.42
C GLU A 98 8.52 -3.20 2.02
N LEU A 99 9.32 -2.87 0.99
CA LEU A 99 8.87 -2.95 -0.39
C LEU A 99 9.02 -4.40 -0.87
N ILE A 100 7.92 -4.98 -1.37
CA ILE A 100 7.83 -6.42 -1.69
C ILE A 100 7.84 -6.67 -3.20
N GLY A 101 7.44 -5.68 -3.99
CA GLY A 101 7.34 -5.79 -5.45
C GLY A 101 6.51 -4.67 -6.04
N GLU A 102 6.11 -4.84 -7.29
CA GLU A 102 5.21 -3.92 -7.98
C GLU A 102 4.10 -4.65 -8.73
N VAL A 103 2.99 -3.95 -8.95
CA VAL A 103 1.91 -4.35 -9.83
C VAL A 103 1.94 -3.45 -11.05
N ARG A 104 2.06 -4.06 -12.22
CA ARG A 104 1.98 -3.38 -13.51
C ARG A 104 0.65 -3.71 -14.16
N ASP A 105 0.03 -2.71 -14.75
CA ASP A 105 -1.14 -2.92 -15.58
C ASP A 105 -0.73 -3.64 -16.87
N GLY A 106 -1.62 -4.46 -17.41
CA GLY A 106 -1.31 -5.22 -18.62
C GLY A 106 -1.22 -4.30 -19.85
N ALA A 107 -0.37 -4.67 -20.81
CA ALA A 107 -0.08 -3.85 -21.99
C ALA A 107 -1.29 -3.65 -22.93
N GLU A 108 -2.28 -4.56 -22.88
CA GLU A 108 -3.47 -4.53 -23.71
C GLU A 108 -4.72 -4.20 -22.88
N PRO A 109 -5.72 -3.50 -23.45
CA PRO A 109 -6.98 -3.25 -22.77
C PRO A 109 -7.64 -4.55 -22.27
N GLY A 110 -7.91 -4.62 -20.97
CA GLY A 110 -8.52 -5.81 -20.34
C GLY A 110 -7.53 -6.90 -19.92
N ALA A 111 -6.23 -6.72 -20.15
CA ALA A 111 -5.21 -7.62 -19.61
C ALA A 111 -5.18 -7.55 -18.08
N LYS A 112 -5.02 -8.71 -17.44
CA LYS A 112 -4.94 -8.79 -15.97
C LYS A 112 -3.66 -8.11 -15.47
N PRO A 113 -3.72 -7.35 -14.37
CA PRO A 113 -2.51 -6.83 -13.73
C PRO A 113 -1.55 -7.94 -13.35
N VAL A 114 -0.25 -7.69 -13.53
CA VAL A 114 0.83 -8.64 -13.23
C VAL A 114 1.59 -8.16 -12.01
N PHE A 115 1.86 -9.07 -11.08
CA PHE A 115 2.72 -8.80 -9.93
C PHE A 115 4.15 -9.27 -10.23
N ASP A 116 5.11 -8.37 -10.03
CA ASP A 116 6.53 -8.63 -10.15
C ASP A 116 7.20 -8.44 -8.78
N ARG A 117 8.12 -9.34 -8.45
CA ARG A 117 8.92 -9.21 -7.21
C ARG A 117 9.97 -8.10 -7.31
N GLY A 118 10.38 -7.75 -8.52
CA GLY A 118 11.27 -6.62 -8.77
C GLY A 118 10.48 -5.32 -8.76
N ILE A 119 11.15 -4.23 -8.41
CA ILE A 119 10.60 -2.88 -8.48
C ILE A 119 11.40 -2.11 -9.53
N THR A 120 10.72 -1.60 -10.54
CA THR A 120 11.31 -0.82 -11.62
C THR A 120 11.17 0.67 -11.36
N THR A 121 10.09 1.08 -10.68
CA THR A 121 9.85 2.46 -10.28
C THR A 121 9.69 2.53 -8.77
N TYR A 122 10.65 3.17 -8.10
CA TYR A 122 10.62 3.33 -6.65
C TYR A 122 9.74 4.52 -6.24
N PRO A 123 9.06 4.44 -5.09
CA PRO A 123 8.29 5.55 -4.57
C PRO A 123 9.14 6.80 -4.35
N HIS A 124 8.65 7.94 -4.86
CA HIS A 124 9.22 9.25 -4.59
C HIS A 124 8.53 9.88 -3.37
N ILE A 125 9.18 10.89 -2.78
CA ILE A 125 8.58 11.67 -1.69
C ILE A 125 7.29 12.33 -2.18
N GLY A 126 6.20 12.13 -1.44
CA GLY A 126 4.87 12.63 -1.77
C GLY A 126 3.95 11.60 -2.44
N ALA A 127 4.46 10.46 -2.91
CA ALA A 127 3.64 9.39 -3.49
C ALA A 127 2.58 8.87 -2.48
N VAL A 128 1.45 8.41 -2.99
CA VAL A 128 0.24 8.02 -2.22
C VAL A 128 -0.20 6.59 -2.47
#